data_AF-A0A3S1EV89-F1
#
_entry.id   AF-A0A3S1EV89-F1
#
_cell.length_a   1.000
_cell.length_b   1.000
_cell.length_c   1.000
_cell.angle_alpha   90.00
_cell.angle_beta   90.00
_cell.angle_gamma   90.00
#
_symmetry.space_group_name_H-M   'P 1'
#
loop_
_entity.id
_entity.type
_entity.pdbx_description
1 polymer ?
#
loop_
_entity_poly.entity_id
_entity_poly.type
_entity_poly.pdbx_seq_one_letter_code
_entity_poly.pdbx_strand_id
1 'polypeptide(L)' 'VELTGPEQVTTARVGTQRLTATLPPQARVAKGQSCAFVFEADALRLFDPATGKAF' A
#
# COMPACT_ATOMS: atom_id res chain seq x y z
N VAL A 1 11.50 -1.86 1.66
CA VAL A 1 11.47 -1.44 0.24
C VAL A 1 12.38 -2.40 -0.48
N GLU A 2 11.88 -2.98 -1.55
CA GLU A 2 12.61 -3.89 -2.44
C GLU A 2 12.45 -3.36 -3.87
N LEU A 3 13.53 -3.32 -4.64
CA LEU A 3 13.47 -2.95 -6.05
C LEU A 3 13.19 -4.21 -6.87
N THR A 4 12.06 -4.26 -7.56
CA THR A 4 11.65 -5.36 -8.43
C THR A 4 11.64 -4.87 -9.88
N GLY A 5 12.80 -4.89 -10.54
CA GLY A 5 12.95 -4.37 -11.89
C GLY A 5 12.86 -2.83 -11.93
N PRO A 6 11.97 -2.22 -12.74
CA PRO A 6 11.82 -0.77 -12.78
C PRO A 6 10.96 -0.22 -11.64
N GLU A 7 10.39 -1.04 -10.75
CA GLU A 7 9.48 -0.56 -9.69
C GLU A 7 10.01 -0.86 -8.30
N GLN A 8 9.59 -0.07 -7.32
CA GLN A 8 9.84 -0.32 -5.92
C GLN A 8 8.61 -0.93 -5.26
N VAL A 9 8.73 -2.10 -4.68
CA VAL A 9 7.72 -2.69 -3.80
C VAL A 9 8.00 -2.28 -2.36
N THR A 10 7.03 -1.61 -1.75
CA THR A 10 7.13 -1.11 -0.38
C THR A 10 6.08 -1.72 0.51
N THR A 11 6.51 -2.20 1.67
CA THR A 11 5.62 -2.57 2.77
C THR A 11 5.58 -1.45 3.80
N ALA A 12 4.39 -0.93 4.07
CA ALA A 12 4.11 0.06 5.08
C ALA A 12 3.15 -0.49 6.15
N ARG A 13 2.92 0.29 7.21
CA ARG A 13 1.92 -0.02 8.24
C ARG A 13 1.06 1.21 8.53
N VAL A 14 -0.23 0.99 8.71
CA VAL A 14 -1.19 1.94 9.26
C VAL A 14 -1.81 1.28 10.49
N GLY A 15 -1.48 1.79 11.68
CA GLY A 15 -1.76 1.08 12.92
C GLY A 15 -1.16 -0.33 12.90
N THR A 16 -2.01 -1.35 13.04
CA THR A 16 -1.63 -2.77 12.98
C THR A 16 -1.74 -3.38 11.57
N GLN A 17 -2.35 -2.67 10.62
CA GLN A 17 -2.58 -3.17 9.28
C GLN A 17 -1.32 -2.97 8.41
N ARG A 18 -0.93 -4.03 7.70
CA ARG A 18 0.14 -3.98 6.72
C ARG A 18 -0.42 -3.59 5.35
N LEU A 19 0.26 -2.68 4.68
CA LEU A 19 -0.03 -2.28 3.31
C LEU A 19 1.17 -2.64 2.42
N THR A 20 0.91 -3.12 1.21
CA THR A 20 1.92 -3.28 0.17
C THR A 20 1.56 -2.36 -0.98
N ALA A 21 2.51 -1.55 -1.42
CA ALA A 21 2.34 -0.63 -2.53
C ALA A 21 3.48 -0.80 -3.54
N THR A 22 3.14 -0.72 -4.82
CA THR A 22 4.09 -0.64 -5.91
C THR A 22 4.28 0.83 -6.27
N LEU A 23 5.52 1.28 -6.30
CA LEU A 23 5.89 2.67 -6.50
C LEU A 23 6.82 2.79 -7.72
N PRO A 24 6.83 3.95 -8.39
CA PRO A 24 7.80 4.23 -9.43
C PRO A 24 9.24 4.18 -8.86
N PRO A 25 10.25 3.91 -9.70
CA PRO A 25 11.62 3.71 -9.23
C PRO A 25 12.24 4.94 -8.58
N GLN A 26 11.72 6.13 -8.88
CA GLN A 26 12.20 7.40 -8.32
C GLN A 26 11.51 7.78 -7.00
N ALA A 27 10.53 6.99 -6.54
CA ALA A 27 9.85 7.23 -5.27
C ALA A 27 10.88 7.20 -4.13
N ARG A 28 10.85 8.24 -3.29
CA ARG A 28 11.77 8.40 -2.16
C ARG A 28 11.07 7.96 -0.88
N VAL A 29 11.10 6.66 -0.61
CA VAL A 29 10.58 6.07 0.63
C VAL A 29 11.70 5.33 1.34
N ALA A 30 11.95 5.68 2.60
CA ALA A 30 12.94 5.01 3.46
C ALA A 30 12.27 4.18 4.56
N LYS A 31 12.99 3.18 5.07
CA LYS A 31 12.50 2.36 6.20
C LYS A 31 12.32 3.24 7.44
N GLY A 32 11.15 3.13 8.08
CA GLY A 32 10.81 3.91 9.29
C GLY A 32 10.35 5.34 9.00
N GLN A 33 10.38 5.78 7.75
CA GLN A 33 9.85 7.08 7.36
C GLN A 33 8.32 7.07 7.41
N SER A 34 7.73 8.11 8.01
CA SER A 34 6.30 8.38 7.85
C SER A 34 6.03 8.88 6.44
N CYS A 35 5.04 8.31 5.77
CA CYS A 35 4.69 8.64 4.39
C CYS A 35 3.18 8.61 4.20
N ALA A 36 2.69 9.38 3.23
CA ALA A 36 1.31 9.35 2.78
C ALA A 36 1.22 8.57 1.47
N PHE A 37 0.26 7.65 1.40
CA PHE A 37 -0.10 6.96 0.16
C PHE A 37 -1.46 7.48 -0.29
N VAL A 38 -1.63 7.62 -1.60
CA VAL A 38 -2.90 7.96 -2.23
C VAL A 38 -3.29 6.80 -3.13
N PHE A 39 -4.57 6.47 -3.14
CA PHE A 39 -5.17 5.50 -4.05
C PHE A 39 -6.38 6.16 -4.70
N GLU A 40 -6.71 5.71 -5.91
CA GLU A 40 -7.94 6.12 -6.57
C GLU A 40 -9.15 5.57 -5.81
N ALA A 41 -10.16 6.41 -5.57
CA ALA A 41 -11.33 6.01 -4.79
C ALA A 41 -12.05 4.81 -5.43
N ASP A 42 -12.11 4.75 -6.75
CA ASP A 42 -12.78 3.67 -7.50
C ASP A 42 -12.02 2.33 -7.44
N ALA A 43 -10.73 2.36 -7.05
CA ALA A 43 -9.91 1.17 -6.84
C ALA A 43 -10.13 0.55 -5.45
N LEU A 44 -10.82 1.25 -4.54
CA LEU A 44 -11.17 0.69 -3.24
C LEU A 44 -12.29 -0.33 -3.35
N ARG A 45 -12.21 -1.34 -2.48
CA ARG A 45 -13.28 -2.29 -2.21
C ARG A 45 -13.40 -2.45 -0.70
N LEU A 46 -14.62 -2.32 -0.21
CA LEU A 46 -14.96 -2.62 1.17
C LEU A 46 -15.50 -4.04 1.25
N PHE A 47 -15.23 -4.71 2.35
CA PHE A 47 -15.70 -6.05 2.63
C PHE A 47 -16.41 -6.08 3.98
N ASP A 48 -17.50 -6.83 4.06
CA ASP A 48 -18.18 -7.10 5.33
C ASP A 48 -17.26 -7.96 6.23
N PRO A 49 -16.91 -7.51 7.45
CA PRO A 49 -16.01 -8.25 8.33
C PRO A 49 -16.59 -9.57 8.84
N ALA A 50 -17.92 -9.75 8.86
CA ALA A 50 -18.57 -10.99 9.29
C ALA A 50 -18.65 -12.03 8.17
N THR A 51 -18.85 -11.59 6.91
CA THR A 51 -19.12 -12.50 5.78
C THR A 51 -18.00 -12.55 4.74
N GLY A 52 -17.09 -11.57 4.74
CA GLY A 52 -16.03 -11.41 3.75
C GLY A 52 -16.52 -10.99 2.36
N LYS A 53 -17.81 -10.66 2.20
CA LYS A 53 -18.37 -10.27 0.91
C LYS A 53 -18.07 -8.81 0.60
N ALA A 54 -17.79 -8.52 -0.67
CA ALA A 54 -17.64 -7.16 -1.15
C ALA A 54 -18.99 -6.41 -1.12
N PHE A 55 -18.95 -5.12 -0.78
CA PHE A 55 -20.07 -4.20 -0.97
C PHE A 55 -20.24 -3.79 -2.43
#